data_AF-A0ABD5IP69-F1
#
_entry.id   AF-A0ABD5IP69-F1
#
_cell.length_a   1.000
_cell.length_b   1.000
_cell.length_c   1.000
_cell.angle_alpha   90.00
_cell.angle_beta   90.00
_cell.angle_gamma   90.00
#
_symmetry.space_group_name_H-M   'P 1'
#
loop_
_entity.id
_entity.type
_entity.pdbx_description
1 polymer ?
#
loop_
_entity_poly.entity_id
_entity_poly.type
_entity_poly.pdbx_seq_one_letter_code
_entity_poly.pdbx_strand_id
1 'polypeptide(L)' 'MNNAYRNIARIAGEAERHGMFDEAADVWRKSLSIARAADIAWINIRIDFCVNAALRDWGR' A
#
# COMPACT_ATOMS: atom_id res chain seq x y z
N MET A 1 -12.88 -0.77 -15.05
CA MET A 1 -11.94 -0.96 -13.91
C MET A 1 -11.67 0.40 -13.30
N ASN A 2 -11.57 0.52 -11.98
CA ASN A 2 -11.38 1.82 -11.33
C ASN A 2 -9.92 2.27 -11.56
N ASN A 3 -9.69 3.15 -12.55
CA ASN A 3 -8.35 3.59 -12.95
C ASN A 3 -7.60 4.30 -11.80
N ALA A 4 -8.36 4.96 -10.91
CA ALA A 4 -7.81 5.59 -9.71
C ALA A 4 -7.18 4.56 -8.76
N TYR A 5 -7.85 3.43 -8.49
CA TYR A 5 -7.31 2.35 -7.65
C TYR A 5 -5.98 1.83 -8.21
N ARG A 6 -5.91 1.55 -9.52
CA ARG A 6 -4.69 1.06 -10.16
C ARG A 6 -3.53 2.04 -10.06
N ASN A 7 -3.80 3.33 -10.22
CA ASN A 7 -2.75 4.34 -10.11
C ASN A 7 -2.22 4.46 -8.67
N ILE A 8 -3.11 4.46 -7.67
CA ILE A 8 -2.72 4.50 -6.25
C ILE A 8 -1.94 3.23 -5.87
N ALA A 9 -2.41 2.06 -6.30
CA ALA A 9 -1.71 0.79 -6.06
C ALA A 9 -0.32 0.75 -6.70
N ARG A 10 -0.14 1.35 -7.89
CA ARG A 10 1.17 1.49 -8.52
C ARG A 10 2.11 2.39 -7.70
N ILE A 11 1.62 3.53 -7.23
CA ILE A 11 2.41 4.46 -6.40
C ILE A 11 2.82 3.78 -5.08
N ALA A 12 1.90 3.05 -4.45
CA ALA A 12 2.21 2.31 -3.23
C ALA A 12 3.29 1.23 -3.48
N GLY A 13 3.19 0.50 -4.59
CA GLY A 13 4.21 -0.47 -4.98
C GLY A 13 5.57 0.18 -5.31
N GLU A 14 5.58 1.39 -5.86
CA GLU A 14 6.81 2.17 -6.06
C GLU A 14 7.45 2.57 -4.73
N ALA A 15 6.66 3.11 -3.79
CA ALA A 15 7.14 3.46 -2.46
C ALA A 15 7.73 2.25 -1.70
N GLU A 16 7.10 1.07 -1.79
CA GLU A 16 7.67 -0.16 -1.22
C GLU A 16 9.02 -0.54 -1.82
N ARG A 17 9.20 -0.39 -3.15
CA ARG A 17 10.49 -0.67 -3.81
C ARG A 17 11.59 0.31 -3.40
N HIS A 18 11.21 1.52 -3.00
CA HIS A 18 12.14 2.52 -2.48
C HIS A 18 12.41 2.38 -0.99
N GLY A 19 11.87 1.34 -0.32
CA GLY A 19 12.01 1.16 1.12
C GLY A 19 11.20 2.15 1.95
N MET A 20 10.34 2.96 1.30
CA MET A 20 9.52 3.99 1.94
C MET A 20 8.23 3.36 2.48
N PHE A 21 8.38 2.44 3.42
CA PHE A 21 7.27 1.60 3.89
C PHE A 21 6.20 2.40 4.65
N ASP A 22 6.55 3.46 5.37
CA ASP A 22 5.57 4.35 6.01
C ASP A 22 4.68 5.06 4.99
N GLU A 23 5.29 5.64 3.94
CA GLU A 23 4.55 6.30 2.87
C GLU A 23 3.72 5.29 2.08
N ALA A 24 4.27 4.10 1.81
CA ALA A 24 3.54 3.03 1.14
C ALA A 24 2.26 2.63 1.90
N ALA A 25 2.32 2.51 3.24
CA ALA A 25 1.17 2.17 4.06
C ALA A 25 0.05 3.22 3.93
N ASP A 26 0.40 4.51 3.93
CA ASP A 26 -0.58 5.59 3.78
C ASP A 26 -1.19 5.65 2.39
N VAL A 27 -0.41 5.36 1.34
CA VAL A 27 -0.93 5.26 -0.03
C VAL A 27 -1.89 4.04 -0.15
N TRP A 28 -1.56 2.91 0.48
CA TRP A 28 -2.47 1.76 0.53
C TRP A 28 -3.78 2.07 1.24
N ARG A 29 -3.75 2.81 2.37
CA ARG A 29 -4.96 3.27 3.07
C ARG A 29 -5.84 4.16 2.19
N LYS A 30 -5.24 5.05 1.39
CA LYS A 30 -5.99 5.85 0.41
C LYS A 30 -6.65 4.95 -0.65
N SER A 31 -5.96 3.91 -1.10
CA SER A 31 -6.50 2.96 -2.08
C SER A 31 -7.72 2.20 -1.55
N LEU A 32 -7.72 1.88 -0.24
CA LEU A 32 -8.80 1.17 0.44
C LEU A 32 -10.14 1.90 0.31
N SER A 33 -10.13 3.24 0.36
CA SER A 33 -11.34 4.07 0.28
C SER A 33 -12.08 3.99 -1.07
N ILE A 34 -11.39 3.57 -2.14
CA ILE A 34 -11.93 3.48 -3.50
C ILE A 34 -11.84 2.05 -4.08
N ALA A 35 -11.38 1.10 -3.27
CA ALA A 35 -11.20 -0.29 -3.65
C ALA A 35 -12.53 -1.03 -3.75
N ARG A 36 -12.53 -2.09 -4.54
CA ARG A 36 -13.67 -3.01 -4.61
C ARG A 36 -13.57 -3.99 -3.45
N ALA A 37 -14.71 -4.55 -3.03
CA ALA A 37 -14.76 -5.53 -1.95
C ALA A 37 -13.76 -6.69 -2.11
N ALA A 38 -13.54 -7.15 -3.35
CA ALA A 38 -12.59 -8.21 -3.66
C ALA A 38 -11.11 -7.82 -3.39
N ASP A 39 -10.77 -6.53 -3.51
CA ASP A 39 -9.41 -6.03 -3.37
C ASP A 39 -9.09 -5.64 -1.91
N ILE A 40 -10.11 -5.38 -1.08
CA ILE A 40 -9.96 -4.91 0.32
C ILE A 40 -9.05 -5.82 1.15
N ALA A 41 -9.25 -7.14 1.08
CA ALA A 41 -8.46 -8.09 1.86
C ALA A 41 -6.98 -8.02 1.50
N TRP A 42 -6.67 -7.92 0.21
CA TRP A 42 -5.30 -7.81 -0.28
C TRP A 42 -4.65 -6.48 0.12
N ILE A 43 -5.39 -5.37 0.06
CA ILE A 43 -4.90 -4.06 0.48
C ILE A 43 -4.56 -4.06 1.98
N ASN A 44 -5.41 -4.65 2.82
CA ASN A 44 -5.15 -4.73 4.26
C ASN A 44 -3.87 -5.53 4.57
N ILE A 45 -3.67 -6.67 3.89
CA ILE A 45 -2.43 -7.45 4.02
C ILE A 45 -1.20 -6.58 3.66
N ARG A 46 -1.31 -5.73 2.64
CA ARG A 46 -0.21 -4.85 2.22
C ARG A 46 0.04 -3.70 3.19
N ILE A 47 -1.01 -3.13 3.78
CA ILE A 47 -0.88 -2.15 4.86
C ILE A 47 -0.12 -2.77 6.04
N ASP A 48 -0.54 -3.96 6.48
CA ASP A 48 0.10 -4.66 7.60
C ASP A 48 1.56 -5.00 7.30
N PHE A 49 1.86 -5.42 6.07
CA PHE A 49 3.23 -5.65 5.62
C PHE A 49 4.07 -4.38 5.70
N CYS A 50 3.60 -3.27 5.13
CA CYS A 50 4.32 -2.00 5.11
C CYS A 50 4.55 -1.47 6.53
N VAL A 51 3.54 -1.50 7.40
CA VAL A 51 3.68 -1.08 8.80
C VAL A 51 4.72 -1.94 9.53
N ASN A 52 4.68 -3.27 9.35
CA ASN A 52 5.68 -4.16 9.95
C ASN A 52 7.09 -3.94 9.41
N ALA A 53 7.23 -3.66 8.11
CA ALA A 53 8.51 -3.38 7.47
C ALA A 53 9.11 -2.06 7.96
N ALA A 54 8.28 -1.02 8.13
CA ALA A 54 8.68 0.25 8.70
C ALA A 54 9.13 0.09 10.17
N LEU A 55 8.36 -0.62 11.00
CA LEU A 55 8.70 -0.90 12.39
C LEU A 55 10.02 -1.67 12.56
N ARG A 56 10.37 -2.50 11.57
CA ARG A 56 11.61 -3.30 11.57
C ARG A 56 12.75 -2.66 10.78
N ASP A 57 12.56 -1.43 10.31
CA ASP A 57 13.56 -0.65 9.56
C ASP A 57 14.11 -1.39 8.31
N TRP A 58 13.23 -2.14 7.62
CA TRP A 58 13.61 -2.93 6.44
C TRP A 58 13.96 -2.09 5.20
N GLY A 59 13.78 -0.77 5.28
CA GLY A 59 14.01 0.17 4.18
C GLY A 59 15.36 0.89 4.23
N ARG A 60 16.21 0.54 5.22
CA ARG A 60 17.49 1.20 5.46
C ARG A 60 18.68 0.51 4.79
#